data_AF-A0A820VDE9-F1
#
_entry.id   AF-A0A820VDE9-F1
#
_cell.length_a   1.000
_cell.length_b   1.000
_cell.length_c   1.000
_cell.angle_alpha   90.00
_cell.angle_beta   90.00
_cell.angle_gamma   90.00
#
_symmetry.space_group_name_H-M   'P 1'
#
loop_
_entity.id
_entity.type
_entity.pdbx_description
1 polymer ?
#
loop_
_entity_poly.entity_id
_entity_poly.type
_entity_poly.pdbx_seq_one_letter_code
_entity_poly.pdbx_strand_id
1 'polypeptide(L)'
;MTAKDNFIQSPLLDGNNGQQSTEPSDTNELQQQQLPPDYISSTIQENEPSDEVDDEQSSIQIDDNSIYDENGQIKFPLNDLIKLEEQLNQTRWVVPVLPDGELIKCLRAVVRLAAHKIDTKSDSCQRFIRDSLVNSFTKILCDEAVQTWKHEIFKYIYQNCMIFIELCVLKIEDDCLPLLEILGLLMNPSCRYHQSNHSRLSDLQLAVDKEIFASSNEFRLPQRGWLIDFINRFGDLGGFDKILTRFLSSETKLTISVVVALLKPWGLCYEYLTQATVKKY
;
A
#
# COMPACT_ATOMS: atom_id res chain seq x y z
N MET A 1 -23.89 -80.52 48.02
CA MET A 1 -24.93 -81.04 47.10
C MET A 1 -25.85 -79.88 46.79
N THR A 2 -25.99 -79.34 45.58
CA THR A 2 -25.54 -79.69 44.22
C THR A 2 -25.81 -78.40 43.40
N ALA A 3 -24.80 -77.74 42.81
CA ALA A 3 -24.43 -77.70 41.37
C ALA A 3 -25.54 -77.16 40.43
N LYS A 4 -25.29 -76.43 39.34
CA LYS A 4 -24.16 -75.71 38.70
C LYS A 4 -24.81 -75.11 37.44
N ASP A 5 -24.68 -73.82 37.17
CA ASP A 5 -25.02 -73.25 35.85
C ASP A 5 -23.84 -72.47 35.27
N ASN A 6 -23.70 -72.58 33.96
CA ASN A 6 -22.47 -72.44 33.19
C ASN A 6 -22.13 -70.99 32.75
N PHE A 7 -20.82 -70.79 32.63
CA PHE A 7 -20.02 -69.73 32.00
C PHE A 7 -20.41 -69.46 30.52
N ILE A 8 -20.08 -68.32 29.86
CA ILE A 8 -18.73 -67.77 29.57
C ILE A 8 -18.79 -66.26 29.22
N GLN A 9 -17.78 -65.53 29.71
CA GLN A 9 -17.39 -64.14 29.45
C GLN A 9 -16.67 -63.94 28.09
N SER A 10 -16.87 -62.76 27.48
CA SER A 10 -15.98 -62.13 26.48
C SER A 10 -14.62 -61.75 27.10
N PRO A 11 -13.50 -61.74 26.34
CA PRO A 11 -13.03 -60.47 25.77
C PRO A 11 -12.15 -60.54 24.47
N LEU A 12 -12.04 -59.39 23.80
CA LEU A 12 -10.93 -58.76 23.04
C LEU A 12 -9.82 -59.63 22.37
N LEU A 13 -9.67 -59.52 21.04
CA LEU A 13 -8.50 -58.96 20.31
C LEU A 13 -8.51 -59.31 18.80
N ASP A 14 -8.09 -58.32 18.01
CA ASP A 14 -7.42 -58.31 16.69
C ASP A 14 -7.97 -59.08 15.47
N GLY A 15 -8.22 -58.32 14.39
CA GLY A 15 -8.55 -58.84 13.07
C GLY A 15 -8.51 -57.76 11.99
N ASN A 16 -7.32 -57.54 11.45
CA ASN A 16 -6.96 -56.69 10.32
C ASN A 16 -7.82 -56.95 9.07
N ASN A 17 -8.30 -55.90 8.38
CA ASN A 17 -8.56 -55.94 6.94
C ASN A 17 -8.58 -54.53 6.35
N GLY A 18 -7.74 -54.34 5.32
CA GLY A 18 -7.60 -53.08 4.62
C GLY A 18 -8.78 -52.76 3.72
N GLN A 19 -8.97 -51.47 3.50
CA GLN A 19 -9.45 -50.90 2.23
C GLN A 19 -9.06 -49.43 2.19
N GLN A 20 -8.34 -49.07 1.13
CA GLN A 20 -7.92 -47.71 0.79
C GLN A 20 -9.14 -46.77 0.76
N SER A 21 -9.07 -45.71 1.55
CA SER A 21 -9.86 -44.50 1.38
C SER A 21 -8.89 -43.34 1.48
N THR A 22 -8.56 -42.74 0.33
CA THR A 22 -7.79 -41.50 0.24
C THR A 22 -8.70 -40.33 0.58
N GLU A 23 -8.54 -39.76 1.77
CA GLU A 23 -8.97 -38.39 2.08
C GLU A 23 -7.76 -37.46 1.92
N PRO A 24 -7.91 -36.26 1.33
CA PRO A 24 -6.83 -35.28 1.30
C PRO A 24 -6.76 -34.59 2.66
N SER A 25 -5.65 -34.79 3.38
CA SER A 25 -5.32 -33.99 4.56
C SER A 25 -4.89 -32.59 4.13
N ASP A 26 -5.81 -31.64 4.19
CA ASP A 26 -5.51 -30.21 4.17
C ASP A 26 -4.65 -29.85 5.38
N THR A 27 -3.33 -29.87 5.17
CA THR A 27 -2.38 -29.25 6.08
C THR A 27 -1.98 -27.93 5.44
N ASN A 28 -2.72 -26.87 5.75
CA ASN A 28 -2.35 -25.50 5.42
C ASN A 28 -1.12 -25.12 6.26
N GLU A 29 0.07 -25.47 5.77
CA GLU A 29 1.30 -24.82 6.20
C GLU A 29 1.30 -23.40 5.63
N LEU A 30 1.00 -22.42 6.49
CA LEU A 30 1.28 -21.01 6.24
C LEU A 30 2.81 -20.82 6.22
N GLN A 31 3.44 -21.15 5.09
CA GLN A 31 4.86 -20.92 4.84
C GLN A 31 5.09 -19.44 4.51
N GLN A 32 5.82 -18.77 5.40
CA GLN A 32 6.27 -17.38 5.26
C GLN A 32 6.94 -17.15 3.90
N GLN A 33 6.49 -16.13 3.17
CA GLN A 33 7.19 -15.61 2.01
C GLN A 33 8.51 -14.97 2.48
N GLN A 34 9.61 -15.71 2.29
CA GLN A 34 10.96 -15.27 2.63
C GLN A 34 11.51 -14.35 1.53
N LEU A 35 12.22 -13.30 1.98
CA LEU A 35 13.07 -12.45 1.16
C LEU A 35 14.18 -13.28 0.48
N PRO A 36 14.80 -12.78 -0.60
CA PRO A 36 15.93 -13.46 -1.25
C PRO A 36 17.08 -13.77 -0.26
N PRO A 37 17.84 -14.87 -0.46
CA PRO A 37 18.80 -15.39 0.52
C PRO A 37 19.98 -14.47 0.90
N ASP A 38 20.25 -13.41 0.13
CA ASP A 38 21.49 -12.64 0.26
C ASP A 38 21.47 -11.56 1.36
N TYR A 39 20.40 -11.45 2.15
CA TYR A 39 20.22 -10.40 3.18
C TYR A 39 20.30 -10.89 4.63
N ILE A 40 20.96 -12.02 4.90
CA ILE A 40 21.20 -12.48 6.28
C ILE A 40 22.70 -12.36 6.61
N SER A 41 23.12 -11.20 7.13
CA SER A 41 24.16 -11.19 8.16
C SER A 41 24.20 -9.90 8.98
N SER A 42 24.39 -10.11 10.29
CA SER A 42 24.75 -9.21 11.40
C SER A 42 23.68 -8.30 11.98
N THR A 43 23.47 -8.15 13.29
CA THR A 43 23.77 -8.91 14.52
C THR A 43 22.82 -8.32 15.58
N ILE A 44 22.24 -9.16 16.45
CA ILE A 44 21.47 -8.73 17.63
C ILE A 44 22.43 -8.24 18.71
N GLN A 45 22.25 -7.00 19.21
CA GLN A 45 22.59 -6.62 20.58
C GLN A 45 21.52 -5.66 21.13
N GLU A 46 20.88 -6.07 22.22
CA GLU A 46 20.04 -5.24 23.09
C GLU A 46 20.90 -4.20 23.81
N ASN A 47 20.47 -2.93 23.86
CA ASN A 47 20.63 -2.04 25.02
C ASN A 47 19.74 -0.78 24.91
N GLU A 48 19.31 -0.33 26.09
CA GLU A 48 18.47 0.80 26.56
C GLU A 48 18.66 2.20 25.91
N PRO A 49 17.74 3.17 26.15
CA PRO A 49 17.53 4.34 25.30
C PRO A 49 18.51 5.47 25.64
N SER A 50 19.19 5.99 24.62
CA SER A 50 19.93 7.24 24.68
C SER A 50 19.31 8.24 23.71
N ASP A 51 18.81 9.34 24.28
CA ASP A 51 18.39 10.55 23.58
C ASP A 51 19.59 11.16 22.83
N GLU A 52 19.69 10.92 21.53
CA GLU A 52 20.44 11.77 20.60
C GLU A 52 19.51 12.13 19.44
N VAL A 53 19.23 13.43 19.36
CA VAL A 53 18.33 14.05 18.38
C VAL A 53 19.14 14.27 17.11
N ASP A 54 19.12 13.30 16.21
CA ASP A 54 19.65 13.48 14.86
C ASP A 54 18.62 14.26 14.03
N ASP A 55 18.90 15.55 13.87
CA ASP A 55 18.17 16.52 13.07
C ASP A 55 18.52 16.31 11.58
N GLU A 56 18.21 15.14 11.03
CA GLU A 56 18.21 14.93 9.59
C GLU A 56 16.86 15.33 9.01
N GLN A 57 16.77 16.59 8.57
CA GLN A 57 15.80 17.01 7.58
C GLN A 57 15.97 16.13 6.34
N SER A 58 15.16 15.08 6.25
CA SER A 58 15.08 14.18 5.10
C SER A 58 14.43 14.87 3.91
N SER A 59 15.14 15.85 3.33
CA SER A 59 15.03 16.08 1.90
C SER A 59 15.41 14.76 1.24
N ILE A 60 14.44 14.08 0.64
CA ILE A 60 14.67 12.86 -0.13
C ILE A 60 15.62 13.24 -1.27
N GLN A 61 16.93 13.06 -1.07
CA GLN A 61 17.93 13.25 -2.10
C GLN A 61 17.83 12.04 -3.02
N ILE A 62 17.22 12.25 -4.19
CA ILE A 62 17.02 11.21 -5.19
C ILE A 62 18.26 11.22 -6.08
N ASP A 63 19.14 10.23 -5.92
CA ASP A 63 20.17 9.96 -6.93
C ASP A 63 19.51 9.30 -8.14
N ASP A 64 19.56 10.00 -9.27
CA ASP A 64 18.54 9.96 -10.32
C ASP A 64 19.11 9.88 -11.74
N ASN A 65 20.33 9.38 -11.89
CA ASN A 65 20.94 9.34 -13.22
C ASN A 65 20.26 8.33 -14.17
N SER A 66 19.42 7.42 -13.69
CA SER A 66 18.80 6.37 -14.51
C SER A 66 17.55 6.81 -15.29
N ILE A 67 16.96 7.97 -14.96
CA ILE A 67 15.77 8.47 -15.66
C ILE A 67 16.12 9.36 -16.85
N TYR A 68 17.36 9.79 -17.00
CA TYR A 68 17.78 10.65 -18.10
C TYR A 68 18.33 9.80 -19.23
N ASP A 69 17.95 10.12 -20.47
CA ASP A 69 18.57 9.53 -21.65
C ASP A 69 19.94 10.17 -21.94
N GLU A 70 20.60 9.67 -22.98
CA GLU A 70 21.90 10.18 -23.46
C GLU A 70 21.88 11.67 -23.84
N ASN A 71 20.69 12.24 -24.07
CA ASN A 71 20.48 13.65 -24.40
C ASN A 71 20.05 14.47 -23.17
N GLY A 72 20.03 13.88 -21.96
CA GLY A 72 19.58 14.52 -20.74
C GLY A 72 18.06 14.71 -20.64
N GLN A 73 17.27 14.00 -21.46
CA GLN A 73 15.81 14.05 -21.40
C GLN A 73 15.25 12.99 -20.45
N ILE A 74 14.20 13.35 -19.72
CA ILE A 74 13.50 12.42 -18.82
C ILE A 74 12.83 11.33 -19.66
N LYS A 75 13.13 10.07 -19.34
CA LYS A 75 12.63 8.87 -20.01
C LYS A 75 12.03 7.90 -19.00
N PHE A 76 10.94 7.25 -19.41
CA PHE A 76 10.30 6.22 -18.60
C PHE A 76 11.12 4.90 -18.63
N PRO A 77 11.36 4.24 -17.47
CA PRO A 77 12.20 3.05 -17.38
C PRO A 77 11.47 1.77 -17.84
N LEU A 78 11.45 1.53 -19.15
CA LEU A 78 10.74 0.39 -19.76
C LEU A 78 11.23 -0.98 -19.24
N ASN A 79 12.53 -1.15 -19.01
CA ASN A 79 13.07 -2.43 -18.55
C ASN A 79 12.58 -2.77 -17.12
N ASP A 80 12.51 -1.77 -16.24
CA ASP A 80 11.96 -1.96 -14.89
C ASP A 80 10.45 -2.23 -14.96
N LEU A 81 9.71 -1.58 -15.87
CA LEU A 81 8.29 -1.88 -16.06
C LEU A 81 8.05 -3.34 -16.49
N ILE A 82 8.84 -3.87 -17.42
CA ILE A 82 8.70 -5.25 -17.88
C ILE A 82 8.95 -6.22 -16.72
N LYS A 83 10.02 -6.01 -15.95
CA LYS A 83 10.33 -6.84 -14.78
C LYS A 83 9.25 -6.75 -13.69
N LEU A 84 8.69 -5.57 -13.46
CA LEU A 84 7.55 -5.39 -12.55
C LEU A 84 6.33 -6.20 -13.03
N GLU A 85 5.98 -6.10 -14.31
CA GLU A 85 4.87 -6.85 -14.90
C GLU A 85 5.09 -8.36 -14.76
N GLU A 86 6.31 -8.85 -14.98
CA GLU A 86 6.67 -10.25 -14.76
C GLU A 86 6.46 -10.68 -13.29
N GLN A 87 6.92 -9.89 -12.32
CA GLN A 87 6.73 -10.16 -10.88
C GLN A 87 5.25 -10.18 -10.50
N LEU A 88 4.46 -9.23 -11.00
CA LEU A 88 3.03 -9.13 -10.71
C LEU A 88 2.22 -10.29 -11.29
N ASN A 89 2.65 -10.88 -12.41
CA ASN A 89 1.89 -11.94 -13.09
C ASN A 89 2.20 -13.35 -12.58
N GLN A 90 3.11 -13.51 -11.63
CA GLN A 90 3.41 -14.80 -11.03
C GLN A 90 2.27 -15.29 -10.13
N THR A 91 1.96 -16.59 -10.20
CA THR A 91 0.98 -17.26 -9.30
C THR A 91 1.35 -17.06 -7.83
N ARG A 92 2.65 -17.07 -7.54
CA ARG A 92 3.21 -16.73 -6.23
C ARG A 92 4.03 -15.46 -6.38
N TRP A 93 3.34 -14.33 -6.33
CA TRP A 93 3.93 -13.01 -6.54
C TRP A 93 4.83 -12.59 -5.36
N VAL A 94 5.77 -11.70 -5.65
CA VAL A 94 6.67 -11.08 -4.66
C VAL A 94 6.26 -9.63 -4.47
N VAL A 95 6.30 -9.14 -3.24
CA VAL A 95 5.95 -7.75 -2.92
C VAL A 95 6.92 -6.80 -3.62
N PRO A 96 6.47 -5.99 -4.60
CA PRO A 96 7.37 -5.24 -5.48
C PRO A 96 7.79 -3.90 -4.84
N VAL A 97 8.00 -3.85 -3.53
CA VAL A 97 8.16 -2.59 -2.78
C VAL A 97 9.56 -2.41 -2.20
N LEU A 98 10.49 -3.33 -2.47
CA LEU A 98 11.84 -3.22 -1.93
C LEU A 98 12.53 -1.90 -2.33
N PRO A 99 13.47 -1.40 -1.51
CA PRO A 99 14.34 -0.29 -1.90
C PRO A 99 14.97 -0.57 -3.27
N ASP A 100 14.97 0.45 -4.13
CA ASP A 100 15.48 0.36 -5.50
C ASP A 100 14.83 -0.74 -6.38
N GLY A 101 13.67 -1.26 -5.97
CA GLY A 101 12.85 -2.16 -6.75
C GLY A 101 12.21 -1.50 -7.97
N GLU A 102 11.63 -2.31 -8.84
CA GLU A 102 11.07 -1.85 -10.11
C GLU A 102 9.89 -0.87 -9.93
N LEU A 103 9.02 -1.10 -8.95
CA LEU A 103 7.85 -0.25 -8.70
C LEU A 103 8.28 1.18 -8.33
N ILE A 104 9.20 1.33 -7.38
CA ILE A 104 9.63 2.66 -6.91
C ILE A 104 10.34 3.44 -8.04
N LYS A 105 11.14 2.77 -8.87
CA LYS A 105 11.77 3.38 -10.06
C LYS A 105 10.74 3.86 -11.06
N CYS A 106 9.77 3.01 -11.42
CA CYS A 106 8.68 3.39 -12.32
C CYS A 106 7.82 4.52 -11.76
N LEU A 107 7.52 4.48 -10.45
CA LEU A 107 6.71 5.46 -9.76
C LEU A 107 7.39 6.84 -9.71
N ARG A 108 8.69 6.90 -9.38
CA ARG A 108 9.48 8.14 -9.41
C ARG A 108 9.56 8.72 -10.82
N ALA A 109 9.75 7.87 -11.83
CA ALA A 109 9.82 8.31 -13.22
C ALA A 109 8.50 8.92 -13.71
N VAL A 110 7.35 8.29 -13.40
CA VAL A 110 6.04 8.85 -13.81
C VAL A 110 5.73 10.17 -13.10
N VAL A 111 6.11 10.34 -11.82
CA VAL A 111 5.95 11.63 -11.12
C VAL A 111 6.71 12.73 -11.85
N ARG A 112 7.96 12.49 -12.24
CA ARG A 112 8.76 13.48 -12.95
C ARG A 112 8.24 13.80 -14.34
N LEU A 113 7.82 12.77 -15.10
CA LEU A 113 7.19 12.99 -16.39
C LEU A 113 5.88 13.79 -16.27
N ALA A 114 5.08 13.51 -15.25
CA ALA A 114 3.84 14.23 -14.97
C ALA A 114 4.09 15.68 -14.53
N ALA A 115 5.12 15.92 -13.71
CA ALA A 115 5.54 17.26 -13.31
C ALA A 115 5.95 18.13 -14.52
N HIS A 116 6.57 17.52 -15.53
CA HIS A 116 6.96 18.19 -16.78
C HIS A 116 5.85 18.15 -17.85
N LYS A 117 4.68 17.59 -17.54
CA LYS A 117 3.53 17.43 -18.47
C LYS A 117 3.89 16.72 -19.78
N ILE A 118 4.77 15.72 -19.70
CA ILE A 118 5.22 14.89 -20.83
C ILE A 118 4.92 13.40 -20.64
N ASP A 119 4.24 13.02 -19.56
CA ASP A 119 3.83 11.64 -19.29
C ASP A 119 2.97 11.04 -20.40
N THR A 120 2.16 11.86 -21.09
CA THR A 120 1.31 11.43 -22.22
C THR A 120 2.10 11.16 -23.50
N LYS A 121 3.37 11.55 -23.57
CA LYS A 121 4.24 11.29 -24.73
C LYS A 121 4.88 9.90 -24.69
N SER A 122 4.77 9.18 -23.57
CA SER A 122 5.36 7.86 -23.38
C SER A 122 4.26 6.81 -23.24
N ASP A 123 4.10 5.94 -24.24
CA ASP A 123 3.13 4.84 -24.21
C ASP A 123 3.36 3.91 -23.03
N SER A 124 4.62 3.63 -22.69
CA SER A 124 5.00 2.82 -21.53
C SER A 124 4.60 3.48 -20.20
N CYS A 125 4.74 4.80 -20.10
CA CYS A 125 4.32 5.56 -18.93
C CYS A 125 2.79 5.51 -18.76
N GLN A 126 2.04 5.74 -19.84
CA GLN A 126 0.57 5.65 -19.82
C GLN A 126 0.09 4.23 -19.51
N ARG A 127 0.76 3.20 -20.05
CA ARG A 127 0.50 1.79 -19.72
C ARG A 127 0.73 1.50 -18.24
N PHE A 128 1.83 2.00 -17.67
CA PHE A 128 2.11 1.85 -16.25
C PHE A 128 1.00 2.46 -15.39
N ILE A 129 0.56 3.69 -15.66
CA ILE A 129 -0.53 4.36 -14.91
C ILE A 129 -1.83 3.56 -14.97
N ARG A 130 -2.20 3.12 -16.17
CA ARG A 130 -3.48 2.44 -16.40
C ARG A 130 -3.54 1.04 -15.81
N ASP A 131 -2.46 0.28 -15.93
CA ASP A 131 -2.47 -1.17 -15.69
C ASP A 131 -1.59 -1.55 -14.49
N SER A 132 -0.26 -1.44 -14.65
CA SER A 132 0.71 -2.00 -13.70
C SER A 132 0.72 -1.30 -12.35
N LEU A 133 0.46 0.01 -12.31
CA LEU A 133 0.35 0.78 -11.08
C LEU A 133 -0.91 0.41 -10.28
N VAL A 134 -2.06 0.26 -10.96
CA VAL A 134 -3.32 -0.17 -10.32
C VAL A 134 -3.18 -1.58 -9.75
N ASN A 135 -2.62 -2.52 -10.52
CA ASN A 135 -2.39 -3.89 -10.07
C ASN A 135 -1.44 -3.93 -8.86
N SER A 136 -0.34 -3.18 -8.92
CA SER A 136 0.63 -3.08 -7.81
C SER A 136 -0.03 -2.56 -6.54
N PHE A 137 -0.72 -1.41 -6.61
CA PHE A 137 -1.31 -0.79 -5.43
C PHE A 137 -2.48 -1.60 -4.86
N THR A 138 -3.27 -2.24 -5.71
CA THR A 138 -4.32 -3.15 -5.26
C THR A 138 -3.73 -4.31 -4.45
N LYS A 139 -2.67 -4.94 -4.94
CA LYS A 139 -2.01 -6.04 -4.23
C LYS A 139 -1.37 -5.59 -2.92
N ILE A 140 -0.57 -4.53 -2.92
CA ILE A 140 0.14 -4.09 -1.71
C ILE A 140 -0.77 -3.52 -0.62
N LEU A 141 -1.99 -3.07 -0.96
CA LEU A 141 -2.94 -2.50 -0.01
C LEU A 141 -4.02 -3.49 0.45
N CYS A 142 -4.40 -4.46 -0.40
CA CYS A 142 -5.63 -5.24 -0.23
C CYS A 142 -5.46 -6.77 -0.31
N ASP A 143 -4.32 -7.29 -0.74
CA ASP A 143 -4.09 -8.74 -0.82
C ASP A 143 -4.04 -9.39 0.57
N GLU A 144 -4.46 -10.64 0.69
CA GLU A 144 -4.45 -11.37 1.96
C GLU A 144 -3.04 -11.50 2.56
N ALA A 145 -2.03 -11.60 1.69
CA ALA A 145 -0.62 -11.65 2.09
C ALA A 145 -0.17 -10.43 2.89
N VAL A 146 -0.85 -9.27 2.77
CA VAL A 146 -0.51 -8.04 3.49
C VAL A 146 -0.41 -8.27 5.00
N GLN A 147 -1.24 -9.15 5.58
CA GLN A 147 -1.23 -9.44 7.02
C GLN A 147 0.00 -10.25 7.46
N THR A 148 0.75 -10.83 6.52
CA THR A 148 1.90 -11.70 6.78
C THR A 148 3.25 -10.98 6.69
N TRP A 149 3.26 -9.74 6.22
CA TRP A 149 4.50 -9.02 5.96
C TRP A 149 5.14 -8.44 7.21
N LYS A 150 6.47 -8.32 7.15
CA LYS A 150 7.26 -7.72 8.22
C LYS A 150 7.07 -6.19 8.23
N HIS A 151 7.30 -5.59 9.40
CA HIS A 151 7.20 -4.15 9.61
C HIS A 151 7.96 -3.30 8.58
N GLU A 152 9.14 -3.75 8.17
CA GLU A 152 9.99 -3.07 7.20
C GLU A 152 9.31 -2.92 5.82
N ILE A 153 8.60 -3.96 5.37
CA ILE A 153 7.83 -3.94 4.11
C ILE A 153 6.75 -2.87 4.15
N PHE A 154 6.09 -2.70 5.30
CA PHE A 154 5.08 -1.67 5.49
C PHE A 154 5.66 -0.25 5.39
N LYS A 155 6.91 -0.03 5.84
CA LYS A 155 7.62 1.25 5.67
C LYS A 155 7.92 1.53 4.19
N TYR A 156 8.29 0.52 3.41
CA TYR A 156 8.51 0.71 1.98
C TYR A 156 7.21 0.98 1.21
N ILE A 157 6.10 0.33 1.60
CA ILE A 157 4.78 0.66 1.07
C ILE A 157 4.42 2.10 1.41
N TYR A 158 4.64 2.55 2.64
CA TYR A 158 4.40 3.93 3.07
C TYR A 158 5.14 4.94 2.18
N GLN A 159 6.43 4.70 1.90
CA GLN A 159 7.24 5.55 1.02
C GLN A 159 6.69 5.57 -0.43
N ASN A 160 6.29 4.42 -0.97
CA ASN A 160 5.65 4.36 -2.29
C ASN A 160 4.32 5.13 -2.30
N CYS A 161 3.51 5.02 -1.25
CA CYS A 161 2.25 5.77 -1.12
C CYS A 161 2.48 7.28 -1.09
N MET A 162 3.53 7.77 -0.41
CA MET A 162 3.87 9.19 -0.39
C MET A 162 4.18 9.76 -1.77
N ILE A 163 4.92 9.00 -2.59
CA ILE A 163 5.24 9.39 -3.97
C ILE A 163 4.00 9.29 -4.87
N PHE A 164 3.15 8.29 -4.65
CA PHE A 164 1.88 8.15 -5.36
C PHE A 164 0.92 9.31 -5.08
N ILE A 165 0.87 9.83 -3.85
CA ILE A 165 0.05 11.01 -3.52
C ILE A 165 0.52 12.23 -4.32
N GLU A 166 1.83 12.42 -4.48
CA GLU A 166 2.38 13.47 -5.33
C GLU A 166 1.93 13.32 -6.79
N LEU A 167 1.98 12.10 -7.34
CA LEU A 167 1.45 11.81 -8.67
C LEU A 167 -0.04 12.17 -8.78
N CYS A 168 -0.85 11.79 -7.78
CA CYS A 168 -2.28 12.09 -7.76
C CYS A 168 -2.54 13.58 -7.84
N VAL A 169 -1.85 14.39 -7.02
CA VAL A 169 -2.05 15.84 -6.98
C VAL A 169 -1.62 16.49 -8.30
N LEU A 170 -0.52 16.03 -8.93
CA LEU A 170 -0.06 16.50 -10.23
C LEU A 170 -1.04 16.22 -11.39
N LYS A 171 -1.84 15.15 -11.25
CA LYS A 171 -2.74 14.62 -12.29
C LYS A 171 -4.23 14.77 -11.94
N ILE A 172 -4.58 15.39 -10.81
CA ILE A 172 -5.97 15.47 -10.32
C ILE A 172 -6.90 16.24 -11.28
N GLU A 173 -6.34 17.09 -12.13
CA GLU A 173 -7.03 17.89 -13.15
C GLU A 173 -7.24 17.13 -14.47
N ASP A 174 -6.61 15.96 -14.64
CA ASP A 174 -6.53 15.24 -15.92
C ASP A 174 -7.58 14.13 -16.08
N ASP A 175 -8.53 14.00 -15.14
CA ASP A 175 -9.58 12.95 -15.14
C ASP A 175 -9.05 11.51 -15.25
N CYS A 176 -7.85 11.27 -14.71
CA CYS A 176 -7.23 9.96 -14.71
C CYS A 176 -7.90 9.02 -13.69
N LEU A 177 -8.96 8.33 -14.11
CA LEU A 177 -9.71 7.39 -13.27
C LEU A 177 -8.85 6.31 -12.58
N PRO A 178 -7.84 5.70 -13.23
CA PRO A 178 -6.95 4.74 -12.57
C PRO A 178 -6.27 5.31 -11.31
N LEU A 179 -5.82 6.57 -11.35
CA LEU A 179 -5.21 7.22 -10.19
C LEU A 179 -6.25 7.51 -9.11
N LEU A 180 -7.45 7.96 -9.48
CA LEU A 180 -8.53 8.20 -8.52
C LEU A 180 -9.03 6.91 -7.85
N GLU A 181 -9.02 5.79 -8.57
CA GLU A 181 -9.33 4.47 -8.02
C GLU A 181 -8.32 4.05 -6.95
N ILE A 182 -7.01 4.15 -7.26
CA ILE A 182 -5.95 3.85 -6.29
C ILE A 182 -6.02 4.82 -5.10
N LEU A 183 -6.29 6.10 -5.33
CA LEU A 183 -6.47 7.08 -4.25
C LEU A 183 -7.63 6.67 -3.32
N GLY A 184 -8.73 6.16 -3.89
CA GLY A 184 -9.83 5.60 -3.13
C GLY A 184 -9.43 4.38 -2.28
N LEU A 185 -8.60 3.48 -2.82
CA LEU A 185 -8.08 2.33 -2.07
C LEU A 185 -7.13 2.78 -0.94
N LEU A 186 -6.25 3.74 -1.24
CA LEU A 186 -5.26 4.26 -0.30
C LEU A 186 -5.92 5.01 0.86
N MET A 187 -6.98 5.77 0.60
CA MET A 187 -7.71 6.49 1.64
C MET A 187 -8.75 5.63 2.36
N ASN A 188 -9.00 4.38 1.92
CA ASN A 188 -9.98 3.53 2.57
C ASN A 188 -9.44 2.96 3.90
N PRO A 189 -9.92 3.42 5.09
CA PRO A 189 -9.45 2.88 6.37
C PRO A 189 -9.69 1.36 6.47
N SER A 190 -10.66 0.81 5.74
CA SER A 190 -10.93 -0.63 5.79
C SER A 190 -9.95 -1.48 4.95
N CYS A 191 -8.99 -0.89 4.23
CA CYS A 191 -8.01 -1.71 3.48
C CYS A 191 -7.07 -2.48 4.43
N ARG A 192 -6.53 -3.61 3.96
CA ARG A 192 -5.74 -4.52 4.80
C ARG A 192 -4.47 -3.84 5.32
N TYR A 193 -3.84 -2.99 4.52
CA TYR A 193 -2.69 -2.20 4.96
C TYR A 193 -2.99 -1.36 6.22
N HIS A 194 -4.13 -0.66 6.23
CA HIS A 194 -4.53 0.17 7.37
C HIS A 194 -5.02 -0.67 8.56
N GLN A 195 -5.63 -1.84 8.32
CA GLN A 195 -5.98 -2.77 9.39
C GLN A 195 -4.73 -3.30 10.12
N SER A 196 -3.70 -3.68 9.36
CA SER A 196 -2.41 -4.14 9.91
C SER A 196 -1.66 -3.05 10.69
N ASN A 197 -1.94 -1.78 10.41
CA ASN A 197 -1.28 -0.62 11.02
C ASN A 197 -2.23 0.25 11.85
N HIS A 198 -3.35 -0.31 12.33
CA HIS A 198 -4.42 0.47 12.97
C HIS A 198 -3.98 1.23 14.25
N SER A 199 -3.00 0.71 14.99
CA SER A 199 -2.44 1.31 16.20
C SER A 199 -1.27 2.26 15.95
N ARG A 200 -0.80 2.36 14.69
CA ARG A 200 0.37 3.16 14.32
C ARG A 200 0.08 4.64 14.57
N LEU A 201 1.03 5.34 15.18
CA LEU A 201 1.02 6.81 15.28
C LEU A 201 1.51 7.45 13.98
N SER A 202 1.15 8.71 13.78
CA SER A 202 1.61 9.51 12.63
C SER A 202 3.14 9.61 12.67
N ASP A 203 3.78 9.35 11.53
CA ASP A 203 5.22 9.55 11.36
C ASP A 203 5.52 10.97 10.84
N LEU A 204 4.50 11.69 10.36
CA LEU A 204 4.66 13.04 9.82
C LEU A 204 4.73 14.09 10.93
N GLN A 205 5.90 14.72 11.05
CA GLN A 205 6.06 15.86 11.93
C GLN A 205 5.51 17.12 11.24
N LEU A 206 4.25 17.44 11.53
CA LEU A 206 3.59 18.63 10.99
C LEU A 206 4.25 19.89 11.54
N ALA A 207 4.63 20.81 10.65
CA ALA A 207 5.12 22.12 11.06
C ALA A 207 4.00 22.90 11.78
N VAL A 208 4.35 23.64 12.83
CA VAL A 208 3.39 24.35 13.68
C VAL A 208 2.51 25.34 12.89
N ASP A 209 3.04 25.91 11.82
CA ASP A 209 2.35 26.92 11.00
C ASP A 209 1.62 26.36 9.77
N LYS A 210 1.60 25.04 9.58
CA LYS A 210 0.90 24.41 8.46
C LYS A 210 -0.53 24.02 8.83
N GLU A 211 -1.42 24.11 7.84
CA GLU A 211 -2.81 23.65 7.96
C GLU A 211 -2.84 22.14 8.20
N ILE A 212 -3.56 21.72 9.23
CA ILE A 212 -3.74 20.30 9.57
C ILE A 212 -5.04 19.83 8.92
N PHE A 213 -4.90 18.95 7.92
CA PHE A 213 -6.03 18.46 7.14
C PHE A 213 -6.72 17.25 7.78
N ALA A 214 -5.95 16.42 8.49
CA ALA A 214 -6.43 15.23 9.19
C ALA A 214 -5.76 15.03 10.56
N SER A 215 -6.50 14.40 11.48
CA SER A 215 -6.05 14.12 12.85
C SER A 215 -6.93 13.07 13.53
N SER A 216 -6.36 12.26 14.43
CA SER A 216 -7.09 11.31 15.29
C SER A 216 -7.62 12.01 16.56
N ASN A 217 -8.43 13.05 16.41
CA ASN A 217 -8.88 13.90 17.53
C ASN A 217 -9.88 13.19 18.49
N GLU A 218 -10.14 11.90 18.29
CA GLU A 218 -11.07 11.13 19.12
C GLU A 218 -10.36 9.98 19.82
N PHE A 219 -10.44 9.95 21.16
CA PHE A 219 -9.88 8.88 22.01
C PHE A 219 -10.39 7.46 21.68
N ARG A 220 -11.40 7.32 20.82
CA ARG A 220 -12.00 6.04 20.43
C ARG A 220 -11.60 5.56 19.04
N LEU A 221 -11.02 6.43 18.21
CA LEU A 221 -10.61 6.03 16.86
C LEU A 221 -9.26 5.31 16.90
N PRO A 222 -9.08 4.25 16.08
CA PRO A 222 -7.74 3.72 15.83
C PRO A 222 -6.86 4.83 15.27
N GLN A 223 -5.62 4.92 15.74
CA GLN A 223 -4.70 6.02 15.44
C GLN A 223 -4.46 6.17 13.94
N ARG A 224 -4.28 5.05 13.22
CA ARG A 224 -4.05 5.00 11.76
C ARG A 224 -3.14 6.12 11.26
N GLY A 225 -2.01 6.29 11.90
CA GLY A 225 -1.08 7.40 11.67
C GLY A 225 -0.74 7.62 10.21
N TRP A 226 -0.45 6.56 9.47
CA TRP A 226 -0.13 6.68 8.05
C TRP A 226 -1.30 7.11 7.16
N LEU A 227 -2.54 6.75 7.49
CA LEU A 227 -3.71 7.31 6.78
C LEU A 227 -3.77 8.83 6.98
N ILE A 228 -3.55 9.29 8.22
CA ILE A 228 -3.48 10.71 8.55
C ILE A 228 -2.34 11.39 7.80
N ASP A 229 -1.16 10.78 7.75
CA ASP A 229 0.00 11.29 7.03
C ASP A 229 -0.31 11.43 5.53
N PHE A 230 -1.00 10.45 4.93
CA PHE A 230 -1.40 10.49 3.53
C PHE A 230 -2.39 11.64 3.24
N ILE A 231 -3.37 11.85 4.11
CA ILE A 231 -4.34 12.93 3.95
C ILE A 231 -3.65 14.30 4.10
N ASN A 232 -2.82 14.45 5.13
CA ASN A 232 -2.06 15.68 5.36
C ASN A 232 -1.10 15.97 4.21
N ARG A 233 -0.39 14.96 3.68
CA ARG A 233 0.47 15.11 2.50
C ARG A 233 -0.33 15.54 1.27
N PHE A 234 -1.52 15.00 1.05
CA PHE A 234 -2.38 15.41 -0.07
C PHE A 234 -2.79 16.89 0.04
N GLY A 235 -3.19 17.32 1.24
CA GLY A 235 -3.55 18.72 1.50
C GLY A 235 -2.36 19.66 1.39
N ASP A 236 -1.20 19.30 1.94
CA ASP A 236 0.04 20.07 1.88
C ASP A 236 0.53 20.34 0.45
N LEU A 237 0.22 19.42 -0.47
CA LEU A 237 0.52 19.58 -1.89
C LEU A 237 -0.55 20.41 -2.65
N GLY A 238 -1.55 20.95 -1.96
CA GLY A 238 -2.65 21.73 -2.54
C GLY A 238 -3.73 20.87 -3.20
N GLY A 239 -3.80 19.58 -2.89
CA GLY A 239 -4.74 18.65 -3.51
C GLY A 239 -6.21 19.03 -3.26
N PHE A 240 -6.55 19.47 -2.04
CA PHE A 240 -7.91 19.90 -1.71
C PHE A 240 -8.30 21.18 -2.45
N ASP A 241 -7.41 22.16 -2.53
CA ASP A 241 -7.66 23.41 -3.28
C ASP A 241 -7.89 23.11 -4.77
N LYS A 242 -7.14 22.18 -5.35
CA LYS A 242 -7.35 21.73 -6.73
C LYS A 242 -8.71 21.09 -6.91
N ILE A 243 -9.12 20.17 -6.03
CA ILE A 243 -10.45 19.55 -6.10
C ILE A 243 -11.54 20.63 -6.01
N LEU A 244 -11.48 21.51 -5.01
CA LEU A 244 -12.44 22.59 -4.83
C LEU A 244 -12.53 23.48 -6.08
N THR A 245 -11.38 23.89 -6.63
CA THR A 245 -11.31 24.68 -7.87
C THR A 245 -12.01 23.97 -9.03
N ARG A 246 -11.83 22.65 -9.16
CA ARG A 246 -12.51 21.87 -10.20
C ARG A 246 -14.03 21.85 -10.05
N PHE A 247 -14.54 21.75 -8.82
CA PHE A 247 -15.98 21.74 -8.55
C PHE A 247 -16.62 23.13 -8.72
N LEU A 248 -15.88 24.20 -8.44
CA LEU A 248 -16.37 25.58 -8.56
C LEU A 248 -16.17 26.18 -9.96
N SER A 249 -15.27 25.60 -10.78
CA SER A 249 -14.99 26.10 -12.12
C SER A 249 -16.18 25.90 -13.06
N SER A 250 -16.58 26.97 -13.74
CA SER A 250 -17.58 26.92 -14.83
C SER A 250 -17.02 26.41 -16.15
N GLU A 251 -15.70 26.30 -16.28
CA GLU A 251 -15.01 25.98 -17.54
C GLU A 251 -14.90 24.47 -17.79
N THR A 252 -14.75 23.67 -16.72
CA THR A 252 -14.51 22.23 -16.82
C THR A 252 -15.75 21.46 -16.39
N LYS A 253 -16.49 20.89 -17.34
CA LYS A 253 -17.66 20.06 -17.03
C LYS A 253 -17.23 18.71 -16.47
N LEU A 254 -17.43 18.50 -15.17
CA LEU A 254 -17.21 17.21 -14.53
C LEU A 254 -18.31 16.21 -14.91
N THR A 255 -17.92 15.01 -15.33
CA THR A 255 -18.86 13.90 -15.50
C THR A 255 -19.25 13.33 -14.13
N ILE A 256 -20.42 12.67 -14.02
CA ILE A 256 -20.86 12.02 -12.77
C ILE A 256 -19.80 11.02 -12.29
N SER A 257 -19.21 10.24 -13.19
CA SER A 257 -18.16 9.27 -12.86
C SER A 257 -16.93 9.93 -12.24
N VAL A 258 -16.50 11.07 -12.78
CA VAL A 258 -15.37 11.84 -12.24
C VAL A 258 -15.73 12.45 -10.89
N VAL A 259 -16.93 13.01 -10.73
CA VAL A 259 -17.41 13.54 -9.44
C VAL A 259 -17.36 12.48 -8.36
N VAL A 260 -17.91 11.29 -8.64
CA VAL A 260 -17.88 10.16 -7.71
C VAL A 260 -16.44 9.75 -7.37
N ALA A 261 -15.57 9.67 -8.38
CA ALA A 261 -14.17 9.27 -8.18
C ALA A 261 -13.37 10.30 -7.37
N LEU A 262 -13.62 11.60 -7.53
CA LEU A 262 -12.97 12.67 -6.77
C LEU A 262 -13.43 12.73 -5.31
N LEU A 263 -14.70 12.45 -5.03
CA LEU A 263 -15.26 12.52 -3.67
C LEU A 263 -15.07 11.22 -2.86
N LYS A 264 -14.99 10.06 -3.54
CA LYS A 264 -14.92 8.75 -2.90
C LYS A 264 -13.79 8.61 -1.86
N PRO A 265 -12.54 9.04 -2.10
CA PRO A 265 -11.46 8.88 -1.12
C PRO A 265 -11.80 9.55 0.23
N TRP A 266 -12.35 10.77 0.17
CA TRP A 266 -12.66 11.59 1.33
C TRP A 266 -13.91 11.10 2.06
N GLY A 267 -14.90 10.61 1.31
CA GLY A 267 -16.06 9.94 1.91
C GLY A 267 -15.69 8.65 2.65
N LEU A 268 -14.59 7.98 2.28
CA LEU A 268 -14.12 6.78 2.97
C LEU A 268 -13.31 7.09 4.24
N CYS A 269 -12.54 8.19 4.27
CA CYS A 269 -11.72 8.59 5.42
C CYS A 269 -12.27 9.78 6.22
N TYR A 270 -13.54 10.14 6.05
CA TYR A 270 -14.12 11.37 6.61
C TYR A 270 -13.95 11.51 8.13
N GLU A 271 -13.94 10.40 8.88
CA GLU A 271 -13.73 10.36 10.33
C GLU A 271 -12.37 10.93 10.76
N TYR A 272 -11.39 10.95 9.85
CA TYR A 272 -10.05 11.46 10.11
C TYR A 272 -9.85 12.91 9.67
N LEU A 273 -10.76 13.49 8.88
CA LEU A 273 -10.66 14.88 8.43
C LEU A 273 -10.93 15.83 9.59
N THR A 274 -10.16 16.92 9.67
CA THR A 274 -10.45 17.96 10.65
C THR A 274 -11.74 18.69 10.29
N GLN A 275 -12.42 19.26 11.30
CA GLN A 275 -13.60 20.10 11.04
C GLN A 275 -13.27 21.31 10.15
N ALA A 276 -12.03 21.81 10.20
CA ALA A 276 -11.59 22.91 9.35
C ALA A 276 -11.58 22.46 7.88
N THR A 277 -10.99 21.31 7.58
CA THR A 277 -10.96 20.73 6.23
C THR A 277 -12.36 20.54 5.67
N VAL A 278 -13.26 19.89 6.43
CA VAL A 278 -14.64 19.59 5.99
C VAL A 278 -15.47 20.85 5.77
N LYS A 279 -15.20 21.93 6.51
CA LYS A 279 -15.92 23.20 6.33
C LYS A 279 -15.42 24.01 5.13
N LYS A 280 -14.14 23.87 4.80
CA LYS A 280 -13.46 24.68 3.78
C LYS A 280 -13.59 24.08 2.38
N TYR A 281 -13.50 22.76 2.27
CA TYR A 281 -13.43 22.00 1.02
C TYR A 281 -14.66 21.14 0.79
#